data_AF-A0A511KL27-F1
#
_entry.id   AF-A0A511KL27-F1
#
_cell.length_a   1.000
_cell.length_b   1.000
_cell.length_c   1.000
_cell.angle_alpha   90.00
_cell.angle_beta   90.00
_cell.angle_gamma   90.00
#
_symmetry.space_group_name_H-M   'P 1'
#
loop_
_entity.id
_entity.type
_entity.pdbx_description
1 polymer ?
#
loop_
_entity_poly.entity_id
_entity_poly.type
_entity_poly.pdbx_seq_one_letter_code
_entity_poly.pdbx_strand_id
1 'polypeptide(L)'
;MSDTADLWESELGAFDIEVDDSAAAARRERIEASRRAAKGYTAKVEEPGWYNDPVEVARSKGPARPALFVLHQQYFQRRFEDAVRGGLELLRDGVKEETEVIDLVMRAAVRCGQERREDVLALARRWPEFPNLPSLSLVSARVLLANSPIARPTLSISSSDSPLPPVSTREVLSATLSSLRTHPSLPSARSFLSTTLSSIHPLLAQTIDDPSILDQRRRRDKVEHELGRVEVGEKEGEVLRRVLGLDRKDEKEEEEEEEEGEHIDAGRNVRSL
;
A
#
# COMPACT_ATOMS: atom_id res chain seq x y z
N MET A 1 -14.55 -7.69 -71.22
CA MET A 1 -15.38 -6.79 -70.39
C MET A 1 -16.27 -7.67 -69.54
N SER A 2 -16.39 -7.26 -68.29
CA SER A 2 -16.94 -7.93 -67.10
C SER A 2 -18.25 -8.69 -67.30
N ASP A 3 -18.39 -9.81 -66.59
CA ASP A 3 -19.54 -10.00 -65.71
C ASP A 3 -19.14 -10.86 -64.49
N THR A 4 -19.15 -10.19 -63.34
CA THR A 4 -19.06 -10.73 -61.99
C THR A 4 -20.49 -11.05 -61.54
N ALA A 5 -20.82 -12.34 -61.41
CA ALA A 5 -21.98 -12.79 -60.67
C ALA A 5 -21.47 -13.58 -59.46
N ASP A 6 -21.81 -13.06 -58.28
CA ASP A 6 -21.41 -13.52 -56.96
C ASP A 6 -21.67 -15.01 -56.73
N LEU A 7 -20.58 -15.75 -56.52
CA LEU A 7 -20.58 -17.17 -56.15
C LEU A 7 -20.86 -17.38 -54.65
N TRP A 8 -21.14 -16.30 -53.90
CA TRP A 8 -21.24 -16.30 -52.43
C TRP A 8 -22.68 -16.23 -51.90
N GLU A 9 -23.69 -16.01 -52.74
CA GLU A 9 -25.08 -15.85 -52.27
C GLU A 9 -25.90 -17.17 -52.25
N SER A 10 -25.38 -18.29 -52.78
CA SER A 10 -26.19 -19.50 -52.99
C SER A 10 -26.02 -20.64 -51.98
N GLU A 11 -25.24 -20.49 -50.91
CA GLU A 11 -25.01 -21.58 -49.91
C GLU A 11 -25.40 -21.21 -48.46
N LEU A 12 -26.19 -20.15 -48.24
CA LEU A 12 -26.65 -19.76 -46.90
C LEU A 12 -28.07 -20.23 -46.54
N GLY A 13 -28.66 -21.13 -47.32
CA GLY A 13 -30.03 -21.60 -47.13
C GLY A 13 -30.14 -23.06 -46.69
N ALA A 14 -29.60 -23.46 -45.53
CA ALA A 14 -30.00 -24.71 -44.84
C ALA A 14 -29.33 -24.91 -43.46
N PHE A 15 -29.47 -23.96 -42.52
CA PHE A 15 -29.33 -24.28 -41.10
C PHE A 15 -30.32 -23.42 -40.31
N ASP A 16 -31.50 -23.98 -40.02
CA ASP A 16 -32.38 -23.47 -38.97
C ASP A 16 -31.64 -23.59 -37.64
N ILE A 17 -30.93 -22.52 -37.26
CA ILE A 17 -30.35 -22.38 -35.93
C ILE A 17 -31.52 -22.04 -35.02
N GLU A 18 -32.05 -23.05 -34.33
CA GLU A 18 -32.88 -22.84 -33.14
C GLU A 18 -32.08 -21.96 -32.18
N VAL A 19 -32.43 -20.67 -32.13
CA VAL A 19 -31.81 -19.72 -31.21
C VAL A 19 -32.24 -20.12 -29.82
N ASP A 20 -31.33 -20.79 -29.11
CA ASP A 20 -31.53 -21.19 -27.72
C ASP A 20 -31.61 -19.94 -26.81
N ASP A 21 -32.82 -19.43 -26.67
CA ASP A 21 -33.16 -18.29 -25.82
C ASP A 21 -33.06 -18.60 -24.32
N SER A 22 -32.65 -19.82 -23.92
CA SER A 22 -32.54 -20.23 -22.52
C SER A 22 -31.56 -19.36 -21.73
N ALA A 23 -30.44 -18.96 -22.35
CA ALA A 23 -29.45 -18.08 -21.73
C ALA A 23 -29.99 -16.65 -21.52
N ALA A 24 -30.80 -16.16 -22.47
CA ALA A 24 -31.45 -14.86 -22.37
C ALA A 24 -32.58 -14.86 -21.33
N ALA A 25 -33.34 -15.96 -21.26
CA ALA A 25 -34.37 -16.19 -20.25
C ALA A 25 -33.77 -16.28 -18.84
N ALA A 26 -32.71 -17.07 -18.66
CA ALA A 26 -32.02 -17.22 -17.37
C ALA A 26 -31.42 -15.89 -16.88
N ARG A 27 -30.91 -15.05 -17.79
CA ARG A 27 -30.39 -13.72 -17.45
C ARG A 27 -31.51 -12.76 -17.05
N ARG A 28 -32.66 -12.78 -17.74
CA ARG A 28 -33.84 -11.99 -17.35
C ARG A 28 -34.36 -12.41 -15.98
N GLU A 29 -34.45 -13.71 -15.73
CA GLU A 29 -34.93 -14.26 -14.46
C GLU A 29 -34.04 -13.83 -13.28
N ARG A 30 -32.70 -13.89 -13.44
CA ARG A 30 -31.78 -13.36 -12.42
C ARG A 30 -31.98 -11.88 -12.14
N ILE A 31 -32.14 -11.07 -13.18
CA ILE A 31 -32.34 -9.61 -13.04
C ILE A 31 -33.68 -9.33 -12.34
N GLU A 32 -34.74 -10.06 -12.68
CA GLU A 32 -36.03 -9.92 -12.01
C GLU A 32 -36.02 -10.41 -10.57
N ALA A 33 -35.31 -11.50 -10.27
CA ALA A 33 -35.09 -11.98 -8.91
C ALA A 33 -34.34 -10.94 -8.07
N SER A 34 -33.28 -10.33 -8.61
CA SER A 34 -32.57 -9.22 -7.95
C SER A 34 -33.47 -8.00 -7.74
N ARG A 35 -34.35 -7.68 -8.70
CA ARG A 35 -35.31 -6.57 -8.55
C ARG A 35 -36.40 -6.85 -7.52
N ARG A 36 -36.88 -8.09 -7.40
CA ARG A 36 -37.81 -8.50 -6.33
C ARG A 36 -37.13 -8.48 -4.97
N ALA A 37 -35.89 -8.95 -4.88
CA ALA A 37 -35.09 -8.86 -3.65
C ALA A 37 -34.84 -7.40 -3.22
N ALA A 38 -34.59 -6.51 -4.18
CA ALA A 38 -34.42 -5.07 -3.92
C ALA A 38 -35.72 -4.37 -3.49
N LYS A 39 -36.90 -4.81 -3.96
CA LYS A 39 -38.21 -4.27 -3.54
C LYS A 39 -38.56 -4.61 -2.08
N GLY A 40 -37.99 -5.67 -1.51
CA GLY A 40 -38.11 -6.01 -0.10
C GLY A 40 -37.11 -5.26 0.82
N TYR A 41 -36.08 -4.64 0.23
CA TYR A 41 -35.12 -3.81 0.95
C TYR A 41 -35.71 -2.41 1.16
N THR A 42 -36.72 -2.31 2.02
CA THR A 42 -36.92 -1.07 2.77
C THR A 42 -35.82 -1.02 3.82
N ALA A 43 -34.61 -0.61 3.42
CA ALA A 43 -33.68 -0.09 4.39
C ALA A 43 -34.44 1.01 5.13
N LYS A 44 -34.83 0.77 6.38
CA LYS A 44 -35.12 1.87 7.28
C LYS A 44 -33.87 2.73 7.18
N VAL A 45 -34.02 3.89 6.56
CA VAL A 45 -33.03 4.95 6.69
C VAL A 45 -33.18 5.39 8.15
N GLU A 46 -32.66 4.58 9.07
CA GLU A 46 -32.17 5.10 10.32
C GLU A 46 -31.05 6.03 9.88
N GLU A 47 -31.39 7.33 9.82
CA GLU A 47 -30.40 8.38 9.69
C GLU A 47 -29.32 8.04 10.70
N PRO A 48 -28.07 7.77 10.26
CA PRO A 48 -27.14 7.16 11.17
C PRO A 48 -26.91 8.14 12.31
N GLY A 49 -26.81 7.64 13.55
CA GLY A 49 -26.98 8.44 14.78
C GLY A 49 -26.15 9.74 14.89
N TRP A 50 -25.15 9.93 14.02
CA TRP A 50 -24.45 11.19 13.81
C TRP A 50 -25.32 12.33 13.26
N TYR A 51 -26.48 12.05 12.67
CA TYR A 51 -27.36 13.09 12.12
C TYR A 51 -28.07 13.89 13.21
N ASN A 52 -28.39 13.24 14.35
CA ASN A 52 -29.17 13.80 15.46
C ASN A 52 -28.39 13.93 16.78
N ASP A 53 -27.06 13.82 16.77
CA ASP A 53 -26.25 13.96 17.98
C ASP A 53 -26.10 15.45 18.38
N PRO A 54 -26.61 15.88 19.56
CA PRO A 54 -26.52 17.26 20.05
C PRO A 54 -25.10 17.68 20.45
N VAL A 55 -24.08 16.82 20.30
CA VAL A 55 -22.67 17.19 20.42
C VAL A 55 -22.20 17.94 19.15
N GLU A 56 -22.78 19.11 18.91
CA GLU A 56 -22.36 20.08 17.88
C GLU A 56 -20.87 20.47 17.96
N VAL A 57 -20.20 20.16 19.07
CA VAL A 57 -18.76 20.41 19.28
C VAL A 57 -17.90 19.62 18.27
N ALA A 58 -18.33 18.41 17.87
CA ALA A 58 -17.63 17.61 16.87
C ALA A 58 -17.81 18.14 15.43
N ARG A 59 -18.79 19.03 15.20
CA ARG A 59 -19.17 19.59 13.90
C ARG A 59 -18.76 21.04 13.67
N SER A 60 -18.01 21.67 14.56
CA SER A 60 -17.28 22.89 14.18
C SER A 60 -16.18 22.51 13.17
N LYS A 61 -16.56 22.44 11.88
CA LYS A 61 -15.62 22.42 10.75
C LYS A 61 -14.63 23.55 11.04
N GLY A 62 -13.38 23.19 11.28
CA GLY A 62 -12.39 24.18 11.71
C GLY A 62 -12.27 25.30 10.67
N PRO A 63 -11.94 26.54 11.09
CA PRO A 63 -11.63 27.63 10.16
C PRO A 63 -10.51 27.27 9.17
N ALA A 64 -9.76 26.20 9.43
CA ALA A 64 -8.68 25.66 8.62
C ALA A 64 -9.13 24.89 7.35
N ARG A 65 -10.37 24.42 7.25
CA ARG A 65 -10.78 23.57 6.11
C ARG A 65 -10.73 24.27 4.74
N PRO A 66 -11.14 25.55 4.59
CA PRO A 66 -10.90 26.30 3.37
C PRO A 66 -9.40 26.45 3.05
N ALA A 67 -8.56 26.66 4.06
CA ALA A 67 -7.11 26.74 3.88
C ALA A 67 -6.55 25.40 3.38
N LEU A 68 -6.95 24.28 3.99
CA LEU A 68 -6.58 22.94 3.54
C LEU A 68 -7.03 22.67 2.08
N PHE A 69 -8.24 23.09 1.71
CA PHE A 69 -8.71 22.98 0.32
C PHE A 69 -7.82 23.77 -0.64
N VAL A 70 -7.42 25.00 -0.26
CA VAL A 70 -6.48 25.82 -1.05
C VAL A 70 -5.13 25.12 -1.18
N LEU A 71 -4.61 24.50 -0.12
CA LEU A 71 -3.36 23.73 -0.19
C LEU A 71 -3.47 22.55 -1.17
N HIS A 72 -4.58 21.82 -1.12
CA HIS A 72 -4.84 20.75 -2.10
C HIS A 72 -4.91 21.29 -3.52
N GLN A 73 -5.60 22.41 -3.73
CA GLN A 73 -5.68 23.04 -5.05
C GLN A 73 -4.30 23.45 -5.57
N GLN A 74 -3.46 24.06 -4.72
CA GLN A 74 -2.07 24.39 -5.04
C GLN A 74 -1.27 23.14 -5.42
N TYR A 75 -1.40 22.06 -4.64
CA TYR A 75 -0.76 20.78 -4.93
C TYR A 75 -1.20 20.20 -6.28
N PHE A 76 -2.50 20.19 -6.58
CA PHE A 76 -3.03 19.72 -7.87
C PHE A 76 -2.58 20.58 -9.05
N GLN A 77 -2.45 21.89 -8.84
CA GLN A 77 -1.92 22.84 -9.83
C GLN A 77 -0.38 22.80 -9.94
N ARG A 78 0.29 21.85 -9.27
CA ARG A 78 1.75 21.71 -9.22
C ARG A 78 2.49 22.92 -8.64
N ARG A 79 1.79 23.75 -7.88
CA ARG A 79 2.36 24.86 -7.10
C ARG A 79 2.87 24.35 -5.76
N PHE A 80 3.82 23.41 -5.80
CA PHE A 80 4.26 22.66 -4.63
C PHE A 80 4.93 23.54 -3.57
N GLU A 81 5.72 24.55 -3.98
CA GLU A 81 6.34 25.48 -3.03
C GLU A 81 5.31 26.29 -2.24
N ASP A 82 4.23 26.72 -2.90
CA ASP A 82 3.14 27.44 -2.24
C ASP A 82 2.41 26.53 -1.26
N ALA A 83 2.17 25.27 -1.63
CA ALA A 83 1.57 24.28 -0.75
C ALA A 83 2.44 23.99 0.49
N VAL A 84 3.77 23.93 0.33
CA VAL A 84 4.70 23.78 1.47
C VAL A 84 4.64 25.02 2.36
N ARG A 85 4.75 26.22 1.79
CA ARG A 85 4.73 27.47 2.57
C ARG A 85 3.43 27.63 3.35
N GLY A 86 2.29 27.57 2.66
CA GLY A 86 0.98 27.74 3.28
C GLY A 86 0.64 26.63 4.29
N GLY A 87 1.08 25.39 4.03
CA GLY A 87 0.87 24.30 4.96
C GLY A 87 1.70 24.43 6.24
N LEU A 88 2.94 24.89 6.15
CA LEU A 88 3.77 25.16 7.33
C LEU A 88 3.22 26.33 8.17
N GLU A 89 2.70 27.37 7.52
CA GLU A 89 2.00 28.47 8.21
C GLU A 89 0.76 27.94 8.94
N LEU A 90 -0.06 27.15 8.25
CA LEU A 90 -1.27 26.56 8.81
C LEU A 90 -0.97 25.67 10.03
N LEU A 91 0.11 24.89 10.00
CA LEU A 91 0.53 24.05 11.13
C LEU A 91 0.97 24.86 12.36
N ARG A 92 1.54 26.06 12.17
CA ARG A 92 1.93 26.94 13.29
C ARG A 92 0.72 27.52 14.02
N ASP A 93 -0.36 27.78 13.30
CA ASP A 93 -1.60 28.32 13.86
C ASP A 93 -2.43 27.27 14.63
N GLY A 94 -2.09 25.98 14.46
CA GLY A 94 -2.78 24.86 15.08
C GLY A 94 -4.09 24.52 14.36
N VAL A 95 -4.15 23.34 13.76
CA VAL A 95 -5.32 22.89 12.98
C VAL A 95 -5.79 21.51 13.38
N LYS A 96 -7.10 21.29 13.29
CA LYS A 96 -7.71 20.00 13.63
C LYS A 96 -7.26 18.90 12.65
N GLU A 97 -7.13 19.25 11.37
CA GLU A 97 -6.70 18.36 10.29
C GLU A 97 -5.16 18.31 10.13
N GLU A 98 -4.43 18.39 11.25
CA GLU A 98 -2.97 18.48 11.27
C GLU A 98 -2.30 17.39 10.43
N THR A 99 -2.72 16.15 10.58
CA THR A 99 -2.11 15.01 9.89
C THR A 99 -2.25 15.06 8.37
N GLU A 100 -3.39 15.56 7.87
CA GLU A 100 -3.62 15.73 6.42
C GLU A 100 -2.72 16.84 5.88
N VAL A 101 -2.56 17.94 6.63
CA VAL A 101 -1.66 19.04 6.27
C VAL A 101 -0.21 18.57 6.26
N ILE A 102 0.23 17.81 7.28
CA ILE A 102 1.59 17.26 7.35
C ILE A 102 1.86 16.37 6.14
N ASP A 103 0.98 15.41 5.84
CA ASP A 103 1.14 14.49 4.71
C ASP A 103 1.22 15.24 3.37
N LEU A 104 0.35 16.25 3.18
CA LEU A 104 0.35 17.08 1.97
C LEU A 104 1.62 17.93 1.84
N VAL A 105 2.06 18.57 2.92
CA VAL A 105 3.29 19.38 2.96
C VAL A 105 4.50 18.53 2.64
N MET A 106 4.64 17.34 3.25
CA MET A 106 5.76 16.45 2.99
C MET A 106 5.74 15.94 1.54
N ARG A 107 4.56 15.57 1.00
CA ARG A 107 4.45 15.17 -0.40
C ARG A 107 4.83 16.31 -1.35
N ALA A 108 4.39 17.54 -1.06
CA ALA A 108 4.74 18.73 -1.84
C ALA A 108 6.25 19.00 -1.78
N ALA A 109 6.86 18.92 -0.59
CA ALA A 109 8.29 19.13 -0.38
C ALA A 109 9.15 18.15 -1.19
N VAL A 110 8.77 16.87 -1.23
CA VAL A 110 9.42 15.85 -2.07
C VAL A 110 9.27 16.17 -3.57
N ARG A 111 8.17 16.81 -3.98
CA ARG A 111 7.94 17.17 -5.40
C ARG A 111 8.72 18.39 -5.85
N CYS A 112 9.04 19.33 -4.94
CA CYS A 112 9.84 20.52 -5.24
C CYS A 112 11.28 20.48 -4.73
N GLY A 113 11.77 19.34 -4.24
CA GLY A 113 13.16 19.18 -3.78
C GLY A 113 13.47 19.92 -2.47
N GLN A 114 12.46 20.15 -1.63
CA GLN A 114 12.58 20.81 -0.32
C GLN A 114 12.66 19.80 0.84
N GLU A 115 13.01 18.55 0.60
CA GLU A 115 13.08 17.52 1.65
C GLU A 115 14.10 17.86 2.75
N ARG A 116 15.09 18.71 2.45
CA ARG A 116 16.15 19.11 3.40
C ARG A 116 15.82 20.34 4.23
N ARG A 117 14.65 20.94 4.03
CA ARG A 117 14.23 22.08 4.85
C ARG A 117 14.02 21.59 6.29
N GLU A 118 14.56 22.30 7.27
CA GLU A 118 14.50 21.89 8.69
C GLU A 118 13.07 21.68 9.19
N ASP A 119 12.15 22.59 8.83
CA ASP A 119 10.72 22.45 9.14
C ASP A 119 10.15 21.13 8.61
N VAL A 120 10.51 20.73 7.38
CA VAL A 120 10.02 19.52 6.72
C VAL A 120 10.64 18.27 7.36
N LEU A 121 11.93 18.33 7.71
CA LEU A 121 12.60 17.25 8.44
C LEU A 121 11.96 17.04 9.82
N ALA A 122 11.66 18.13 10.54
CA ALA A 122 10.98 18.06 11.83
C ALA A 122 9.60 17.39 11.70
N LEU A 123 8.83 17.72 10.66
CA LEU A 123 7.56 17.04 10.37
C LEU A 123 7.75 15.55 10.05
N ALA A 124 8.76 15.19 9.26
CA ALA A 124 9.03 13.80 8.90
C ALA A 124 9.28 12.93 10.13
N ARG A 125 9.96 13.46 11.16
CA ARG A 125 10.23 12.76 12.43
C ARG A 125 9.01 12.47 13.28
N ARG A 126 7.87 13.10 12.98
CA ARG A 126 6.60 12.88 13.68
C ARG A 126 5.83 11.65 13.17
N TRP A 127 6.36 10.93 12.18
CA TRP A 127 5.74 9.68 11.69
C TRP A 127 5.33 8.68 12.79
N PRO A 128 6.07 8.52 13.93
CA PRO A 128 5.66 7.59 14.98
C PRO A 128 4.36 8.00 15.69
N GLU A 129 3.99 9.28 15.65
CA GLU A 129 2.72 9.79 16.20
C GLU A 129 1.51 9.23 15.43
N PHE A 130 1.71 8.79 14.18
CA PHE A 130 0.64 8.36 13.28
C PHE A 130 0.90 6.94 12.71
N PRO A 131 0.96 5.90 13.57
CA PRO A 131 1.40 4.56 13.19
C PRO A 131 0.48 3.83 12.19
N ASN A 132 -0.73 4.34 11.98
CA ASN A 132 -1.75 3.75 11.12
C ASN A 132 -1.87 4.44 9.75
N LEU A 133 -0.91 5.31 9.39
CA LEU A 133 -0.92 6.04 8.13
C LEU A 133 0.27 5.66 7.24
N PRO A 134 0.13 4.61 6.40
CA PRO A 134 1.18 4.15 5.51
C PRO A 134 1.74 5.22 4.58
N SER A 135 0.88 6.11 4.06
CA SER A 135 1.31 7.19 3.16
C SER A 135 2.25 8.16 3.86
N LEU A 136 1.93 8.52 5.10
CA LEU A 136 2.71 9.42 5.93
C LEU A 136 4.07 8.79 6.24
N SER A 137 4.09 7.53 6.70
CA SER A 137 5.33 6.82 6.98
C SER A 137 6.23 6.73 5.75
N LEU A 138 5.67 6.47 4.56
CA LEU A 138 6.43 6.39 3.32
C LEU A 138 7.01 7.75 2.90
N VAL A 139 6.23 8.83 2.99
CA VAL A 139 6.74 10.16 2.63
C VAL A 139 7.75 10.67 3.66
N SER A 140 7.56 10.39 4.94
CA SER A 140 8.55 10.64 5.98
C SER A 140 9.85 9.88 5.70
N ALA A 141 9.78 8.60 5.34
CA ALA A 141 10.97 7.81 5.00
C ALA A 141 11.77 8.43 3.84
N ARG A 142 11.11 8.99 2.83
CA ARG A 142 11.76 9.70 1.72
C ARG A 142 12.47 10.97 2.18
N VAL A 143 11.81 11.76 3.02
CA VAL A 143 12.41 12.97 3.61
C VAL A 143 13.61 12.60 4.48
N LEU A 144 13.47 11.59 5.34
CA LEU A 144 14.54 11.09 6.20
C LEU A 144 15.73 10.58 5.36
N LEU A 145 15.48 9.80 4.30
CA LEU A 145 16.53 9.32 3.40
C LEU A 145 17.32 10.48 2.77
N ALA A 146 16.65 11.55 2.32
CA ALA A 146 17.30 12.71 1.72
C ALA A 146 18.26 13.46 2.69
N ASN A 147 18.06 13.26 3.99
CA ASN A 147 18.83 13.83 5.09
C ASN A 147 19.73 12.80 5.81
N SER A 148 19.82 11.56 5.30
CA SER A 148 20.62 10.50 5.91
C SER A 148 21.98 10.31 5.21
N PRO A 149 22.96 9.69 5.87
CA PRO A 149 24.25 9.33 5.27
C PRO A 149 24.12 8.38 4.07
N ILE A 150 23.03 7.62 3.98
CA ILE A 150 22.76 6.67 2.88
C ILE A 150 22.69 7.41 1.54
N ALA A 151 22.01 8.56 1.51
CA ALA A 151 21.86 9.34 0.29
C ALA A 151 23.14 10.13 -0.07
N ARG A 152 24.02 10.38 0.91
CA ARG A 152 25.24 11.18 0.72
C ARG A 152 26.41 10.66 1.59
N PRO A 153 27.11 9.61 1.16
CA PRO A 153 28.25 9.05 1.89
C PRO A 153 29.43 10.05 2.01
N THR A 154 29.51 11.01 1.10
CA THR A 154 30.67 11.89 0.88
C THR A 154 30.54 13.28 1.51
N LEU A 155 29.36 13.64 2.02
CA LEU A 155 29.13 14.92 2.68
C LEU A 155 29.03 14.68 4.19
N SER A 156 30.18 14.40 4.81
CA SER A 156 30.36 14.61 6.26
C SER A 156 30.29 16.12 6.50
N ILE A 157 29.08 16.66 6.51
CA ILE A 157 28.85 18.04 6.90
C ILE A 157 28.88 18.00 8.43
N SER A 158 30.02 18.37 8.98
CA SER A 158 30.13 18.90 10.34
C SER A 158 29.34 20.23 10.40
N SER A 159 28.01 20.17 10.33
CA SER A 159 27.16 21.33 10.61
C SER A 159 26.76 21.23 12.08
N SER A 160 27.55 21.85 12.95
CA SER A 160 27.23 21.98 14.38
C SER A 160 26.08 22.96 14.66
N ASP A 161 25.45 23.52 13.62
CA ASP A 161 24.48 24.62 13.76
C ASP A 161 23.01 24.22 13.55
N SER A 162 22.70 22.98 13.14
CA SER A 162 21.31 22.53 13.09
C SER A 162 20.88 22.02 14.47
N PRO A 163 19.75 22.49 15.03
CA PRO A 163 19.25 22.03 16.32
C PRO A 163 18.70 20.60 16.28
N LEU A 164 18.51 20.02 15.08
CA LEU A 164 17.94 18.69 14.90
C LEU A 164 19.04 17.62 14.92
N PRO A 165 18.83 16.48 15.62
CA PRO A 165 19.79 15.39 15.61
C PRO A 165 20.02 14.84 14.19
N PRO A 166 21.17 14.21 13.89
CA PRO A 166 21.40 13.59 12.58
C PRO A 166 20.41 12.43 12.34
N VAL A 167 19.99 12.25 11.08
CA VAL A 167 19.10 11.13 10.70
C VAL A 167 19.91 9.84 10.62
N SER A 168 19.49 8.82 11.37
CA SER A 168 20.14 7.51 11.33
C SER A 168 19.57 6.62 10.22
N THR A 169 20.38 5.66 9.74
CA THR A 169 19.91 4.61 8.82
C THR A 169 18.70 3.86 9.38
N ARG A 170 18.75 3.53 10.66
CA ARG A 170 17.66 2.87 11.39
C ARG A 170 16.36 3.65 11.30
N GLU A 171 16.40 4.98 11.46
CA GLU A 171 15.21 5.85 11.40
C GLU A 171 14.53 5.78 10.02
N VAL A 172 15.31 5.77 8.94
CA VAL A 172 14.82 5.63 7.56
C VAL A 172 14.16 4.26 7.35
N LEU A 173 14.81 3.19 7.81
CA LEU A 173 14.31 1.82 7.69
C LEU A 173 13.02 1.63 8.51
N SER A 174 12.96 2.13 9.74
CA SER A 174 11.78 2.06 10.59
C SER A 174 10.58 2.78 9.97
N ALA A 175 10.76 3.98 9.42
CA ALA A 175 9.69 4.70 8.72
C ALA A 175 9.23 3.94 7.47
N THR A 176 10.18 3.38 6.70
CA THR A 176 9.86 2.58 5.51
C THR A 176 9.05 1.33 5.86
N LEU A 177 9.49 0.58 6.88
CA LEU A 177 8.82 -0.64 7.33
C LEU A 177 7.46 -0.34 7.97
N SER A 178 7.32 0.79 8.67
CA SER A 178 6.02 1.28 9.15
C SER A 178 5.01 1.43 8.00
N SER A 179 5.44 1.92 6.83
CA SER A 179 4.56 2.02 5.65
C SER A 179 4.11 0.66 5.07
N LEU A 180 4.88 -0.40 5.33
CA LEU A 180 4.60 -1.77 4.86
C LEU A 180 3.86 -2.61 5.91
N ARG A 181 3.60 -2.07 7.10
CA ARG A 181 3.06 -2.83 8.24
C ARG A 181 1.73 -3.51 7.93
N THR A 182 0.83 -2.78 7.28
CA THR A 182 -0.52 -3.25 6.91
C THR A 182 -0.53 -3.98 5.57
N HIS A 183 0.29 -3.52 4.61
CA HIS A 183 0.34 -4.09 3.26
C HIS A 183 1.79 -4.35 2.84
N PRO A 184 2.37 -5.51 3.21
CA PRO A 184 3.77 -5.86 2.88
C PRO A 184 4.06 -5.98 1.38
N SER A 185 3.00 -6.10 0.56
CA SER A 185 3.07 -6.20 -0.90
C SER A 185 3.00 -4.84 -1.62
N LEU A 186 2.87 -3.71 -0.91
CA LEU A 186 2.69 -2.39 -1.53
C LEU A 186 3.89 -2.04 -2.45
N PRO A 187 3.70 -1.93 -3.78
CA PRO A 187 4.83 -1.88 -4.72
C PRO A 187 5.76 -0.68 -4.50
N SER A 188 5.19 0.50 -4.25
CA SER A 188 5.95 1.74 -4.09
C SER A 188 6.84 1.74 -2.84
N ALA A 189 6.34 1.18 -1.73
CA ALA A 189 7.11 1.08 -0.49
C ALA A 189 8.13 -0.06 -0.55
N ARG A 190 7.81 -1.19 -1.19
CA ARG A 190 8.77 -2.28 -1.44
C ARG A 190 9.95 -1.83 -2.29
N SER A 191 9.68 -1.17 -3.42
CA SER A 191 10.72 -0.63 -4.31
C SER A 191 11.59 0.39 -3.58
N PHE A 192 10.99 1.25 -2.75
CA PHE A 192 11.73 2.19 -1.93
C PHE A 192 12.61 1.50 -0.88
N LEU A 193 12.11 0.44 -0.23
CA LEU A 193 12.87 -0.38 0.70
C LEU A 193 14.04 -1.10 0.02
N SER A 194 13.81 -1.75 -1.13
CA SER A 194 14.88 -2.38 -1.93
C SER A 194 15.97 -1.37 -2.28
N THR A 195 15.59 -0.19 -2.79
CA THR A 195 16.52 0.89 -3.12
C THR A 195 17.35 1.32 -1.90
N THR A 196 16.70 1.49 -0.75
CA THR A 196 17.37 1.91 0.49
C THR A 196 18.34 0.84 1.00
N LEU A 197 17.97 -0.44 0.89
CA LEU A 197 18.80 -1.57 1.33
C LEU A 197 19.93 -1.87 0.35
N SER A 198 19.83 -1.52 -0.93
CA SER A 198 20.81 -1.90 -1.97
C SER A 198 22.27 -1.56 -1.63
N SER A 199 22.51 -0.48 -0.89
CA SER A 199 23.86 -0.04 -0.47
C SER A 199 24.32 -0.60 0.87
N ILE A 200 23.42 -1.19 1.67
CA ILE A 200 23.66 -1.58 3.06
C ILE A 200 23.53 -3.10 3.24
N HIS A 201 22.48 -3.68 2.66
CA HIS A 201 22.09 -5.08 2.70
C HIS A 201 21.68 -5.56 1.29
N PRO A 202 22.65 -5.73 0.38
CA PRO A 202 22.37 -6.01 -1.03
C PRO A 202 21.64 -7.34 -1.24
N LEU A 203 21.87 -8.36 -0.40
CA LEU A 203 21.16 -9.63 -0.53
C LEU A 203 19.68 -9.49 -0.17
N LEU A 204 19.37 -8.69 0.86
CA LEU A 204 17.99 -8.40 1.24
C LEU A 204 17.28 -7.60 0.14
N ALA A 205 17.93 -6.58 -0.43
CA ALA A 205 17.40 -5.84 -1.57
C ALA A 205 17.10 -6.77 -2.75
N GLN A 206 18.05 -7.64 -3.11
CA GLN A 206 17.89 -8.62 -4.18
C GLN A 206 16.71 -9.56 -3.91
N THR A 207 16.52 -10.00 -2.67
CA THR A 207 15.42 -10.90 -2.28
C THR A 207 14.06 -10.20 -2.35
N ILE A 208 13.98 -8.89 -2.07
CA ILE A 208 12.74 -8.12 -2.22
C ILE A 208 12.30 -8.06 -3.69
N ASP A 209 13.26 -7.92 -4.59
CA ASP A 209 13.04 -7.81 -6.05
C ASP A 209 12.85 -9.18 -6.72
N ASP A 210 13.53 -10.22 -6.21
CA ASP A 210 13.46 -11.60 -6.70
C ASP A 210 13.30 -12.60 -5.52
N PRO A 211 12.05 -12.94 -5.15
CA PRO A 211 11.78 -13.89 -4.07
C PRO A 211 12.26 -15.32 -4.35
N SER A 212 12.48 -15.71 -5.62
CA SER A 212 12.90 -17.08 -5.99
C SER A 212 14.29 -17.46 -5.44
N ILE A 213 15.05 -16.47 -4.97
CA ILE A 213 16.32 -16.67 -4.27
C ILE A 213 16.15 -17.56 -3.03
N LEU A 214 14.96 -17.58 -2.44
CA LEU A 214 14.65 -18.36 -1.23
C LEU A 214 14.43 -19.86 -1.49
N ASP A 215 14.22 -20.28 -2.75
CA ASP A 215 13.98 -21.69 -3.11
C ASP A 215 15.17 -22.58 -2.75
N GLN A 216 16.38 -22.01 -2.69
CA GLN A 216 17.57 -22.70 -2.22
C GLN A 216 17.72 -22.52 -0.71
N ARG A 217 17.58 -23.61 0.06
CA ARG A 217 17.78 -23.61 1.53
C ARG A 217 19.06 -22.88 1.99
N ARG A 218 20.18 -23.12 1.31
CA ARG A 218 21.47 -22.43 1.60
C ARG A 218 21.42 -20.91 1.37
N ARG A 219 20.57 -20.42 0.48
CA ARG A 219 20.35 -18.99 0.23
C ARG A 219 19.43 -18.41 1.29
N ARG A 220 18.35 -19.11 1.64
CA ARG A 220 17.45 -18.73 2.74
C ARG A 220 18.19 -18.53 4.06
N ASP A 221 19.07 -19.46 4.45
CA ASP A 221 19.88 -19.33 5.67
C ASP A 221 20.78 -18.06 5.66
N LYS A 222 21.30 -17.69 4.47
CA LYS A 222 22.09 -16.46 4.32
C LYS A 222 21.24 -15.20 4.44
N VAL A 223 20.03 -15.22 3.86
CA VAL A 223 19.07 -14.11 3.98
C VAL A 223 18.65 -13.93 5.43
N GLU A 224 18.34 -15.02 6.15
CA GLU A 224 18.00 -14.97 7.58
C GLU A 224 19.17 -14.46 8.44
N HIS A 225 20.41 -14.88 8.13
CA HIS A 225 21.59 -14.36 8.81
C HIS A 225 21.79 -12.86 8.54
N GLU A 226 21.62 -12.40 7.30
CA GLU A 226 21.74 -10.98 6.95
C GLU A 226 20.62 -10.14 7.59
N LEU A 227 19.41 -10.67 7.63
CA LEU A 227 18.26 -10.08 8.33
C LEU A 227 18.59 -9.84 9.82
N GLY A 228 19.28 -10.78 10.48
CA GLY A 228 19.71 -10.63 11.88
C GLY A 228 20.72 -9.49 12.11
N ARG A 229 21.31 -8.94 11.04
CA ARG A 229 22.25 -7.80 11.10
C ARG A 229 21.59 -6.46 10.83
N VAL A 230 20.29 -6.44 10.47
CA VAL A 230 19.54 -5.21 10.21
C VAL A 230 19.19 -4.55 11.55
N GLU A 231 19.66 -3.32 11.75
CA GLU A 231 19.41 -2.56 12.98
C GLU A 231 18.00 -1.94 12.99
N VAL A 232 16.97 -2.76 13.21
CA VAL A 232 15.56 -2.33 13.36
C VAL A 232 14.95 -2.93 14.62
N GLY A 233 13.80 -2.40 15.06
CA GLY A 233 13.06 -2.98 16.19
C GLY A 233 12.43 -4.33 15.85
N GLU A 234 11.96 -5.07 16.87
CA GLU A 234 11.35 -6.40 16.68
C GLU A 234 10.14 -6.35 15.73
N LYS A 235 9.24 -5.38 15.91
CA LYS A 235 8.05 -5.20 15.09
C LYS A 235 8.40 -4.91 13.63
N GLU A 236 9.40 -4.07 13.40
CA GLU A 236 9.91 -3.78 12.06
C GLU A 236 10.59 -5.01 11.44
N GLY A 237 11.31 -5.80 12.24
CA GLY A 237 11.90 -7.07 11.82
C GLY A 237 10.86 -8.08 11.34
N GLU A 238 9.72 -8.19 12.03
CA GLU A 238 8.58 -9.01 11.60
C GLU A 238 7.98 -8.53 10.27
N VAL A 239 7.82 -7.21 10.10
CA VAL A 239 7.39 -6.65 8.81
C VAL A 239 8.40 -7.00 7.71
N LEU A 240 9.69 -6.88 7.98
CA LEU A 240 10.74 -7.17 7.01
C LEU A 240 10.74 -8.67 6.62
N ARG A 241 10.53 -9.59 7.57
CA ARG A 241 10.35 -11.03 7.27
C ARG A 241 9.17 -11.28 6.33
N ARG A 242 8.03 -10.64 6.60
CA ARG A 242 6.84 -10.72 5.73
C ARG A 242 7.09 -10.18 4.34
N VAL A 243 7.81 -9.04 4.24
CA VAL A 243 8.15 -8.45 2.94
C VAL A 243 9.06 -9.39 2.13
N LEU A 244 10.00 -10.05 2.80
CA LEU A 244 10.94 -11.01 2.21
C LEU A 244 10.29 -12.37 1.88
N GLY A 245 9.08 -12.67 2.37
CA GLY A 245 8.47 -13.99 2.19
C GLY A 245 9.08 -15.09 3.06
N LEU A 246 9.68 -14.73 4.20
CA LEU A 246 10.27 -15.68 5.15
C LEU A 246 9.25 -16.21 6.18
N ASP A 247 8.04 -15.65 6.22
CA ASP A 247 6.99 -16.11 7.11
C ASP A 247 6.49 -17.48 6.65
N ARG A 248 6.72 -18.50 7.49
CA ARG A 248 6.40 -19.92 7.26
C ARG A 248 4.90 -20.26 7.31
N LYS A 249 4.00 -19.31 7.05
CA LYS A 249 2.57 -19.59 7.21
C LYS A 249 2.06 -20.60 6.17
N ASP A 250 2.66 -20.63 4.99
CA ASP A 250 2.18 -21.48 3.90
C ASP A 250 2.82 -22.89 3.93
N GLU A 251 3.97 -23.07 4.60
CA GLU A 251 4.66 -24.39 4.69
C GLU A 251 3.98 -25.36 5.67
N LYS A 252 3.13 -24.87 6.59
CA LYS A 252 2.41 -25.75 7.53
C LYS A 252 1.08 -26.28 7.00
N GLU A 253 0.43 -25.57 6.08
CA GLU A 253 -0.82 -26.04 5.49
C GLU A 253 -0.56 -27.19 4.50
N GLU A 254 0.58 -27.18 3.77
CA GLU A 254 0.96 -28.29 2.89
C GLU A 254 1.41 -29.55 3.66
N GLU A 255 2.16 -29.43 4.77
CA GLU A 255 2.54 -30.58 5.60
C GLU A 255 1.33 -31.21 6.32
N GLU A 256 0.33 -30.43 6.74
CA GLU A 256 -0.90 -30.94 7.37
C GLU A 256 -1.85 -31.60 6.36
N GLU A 257 -1.93 -31.11 5.12
CA GLU A 257 -2.72 -31.74 4.05
C GLU A 257 -2.08 -33.05 3.53
N GLU A 258 -0.74 -33.14 3.49
CA GLU A 258 -0.03 -34.39 3.16
C GLU A 258 -0.16 -35.44 4.28
N GLU A 259 -0.08 -35.05 5.56
CA GLU A 259 -0.31 -35.96 6.68
C GLU A 259 -1.77 -36.44 6.77
N GLU A 260 -2.77 -35.59 6.49
CA GLU A 260 -4.17 -36.02 6.42
C GLU A 260 -4.46 -36.89 5.18
N GLY A 261 -3.77 -36.66 4.06
CA GLY A 261 -3.87 -37.49 2.84
C GLY A 261 -3.31 -38.91 3.03
N GLU A 262 -2.16 -39.07 3.68
CA GLU A 262 -1.56 -40.38 3.97
C GLU A 262 -2.38 -41.19 4.99
N HIS A 263 -3.07 -40.52 5.92
CA HIS A 263 -3.88 -41.21 6.93
C HIS A 263 -5.20 -41.78 6.36
N ILE A 264 -5.71 -41.23 5.26
CA ILE A 264 -6.95 -41.70 4.61
C ILE A 264 -6.71 -42.95 3.76
N ASP A 265 -5.54 -43.08 3.11
CA ASP A 265 -5.23 -44.23 2.24
C ASP A 265 -4.83 -45.50 3.01
N ALA A 266 -4.39 -45.38 4.27
CA ALA A 266 -4.12 -46.53 5.13
C ALA A 266 -5.40 -47.23 5.65
N GLY A 267 -6.58 -46.62 5.51
CA GLY A 267 -7.85 -47.10 6.08
C GLY A 267 -8.75 -47.94 5.16
N ARG A 268 -8.44 -48.06 3.86
CA ARG A 268 -9.24 -48.86 2.91
C ARG A 268 -8.62 -50.21 2.65
N ASN A 269 -8.69 -51.08 3.65
CA ASN A 269 -8.69 -52.52 3.39
C ASN A 269 -9.60 -53.22 4.40
N VAL A 270 -10.21 -54.33 3.96
CA VAL A 270 -11.17 -55.21 4.67
C VAL A 270 -12.63 -54.71 4.53
N ARG A 271 -13.60 -55.37 3.88
CA ARG A 271 -13.77 -56.77 3.45
C ARG A 271 -14.82 -56.82 2.33
N SER A 272 -14.51 -57.49 1.23
CA SER A 272 -15.50 -58.21 0.43
C SER A 272 -15.36 -59.70 0.79
N LEU A 273 -16.43 -60.30 1.30
CA LEU A 273 -16.85 -61.71 1.19
C LEU A 273 -18.11 -61.90 2.04
#